data_AF-S8BVM8-F1
#
_entry.id   AF-S8BVM8-F1
#
_cell.length_a   1.000
_cell.length_b   1.000
_cell.length_c   1.000
_cell.angle_alpha   90.00
_cell.angle_beta   90.00
_cell.angle_gamma   90.00
#
_symmetry.space_group_name_H-M   'P 1'
#
loop_
_entity.id
_entity.type
_entity.pdbx_description
1 polymer ?
#
loop_
_entity_poly.entity_id
_entity_poly.type
_entity_poly.pdbx_seq_one_letter_code
_entity_poly.pdbx_strand_id
1 'polypeptide(L)'
;GFALLLRAPQDDAELIIRDRFPVARLVVCDQHGSQARFLLAKLNPSATYNNASDMMMNGGGGGGSDVIFTDDVSLQVFIDHLQRLAVQPS
;
A
#
# COMPACT_ATOMS: atom_id res chain seq x y z
N GLY A 1 25.17 8.40 -3.56
CA GLY A 1 24.65 9.46 -4.45
C GLY A 1 23.35 9.02 -5.10
N PHE A 2 22.64 9.92 -5.77
CA PHE A 2 21.31 9.63 -6.35
C PHE A 2 21.29 8.41 -7.31
N ALA A 3 22.36 8.22 -8.09
CA ALA A 3 22.50 7.04 -8.95
C ALA A 3 22.46 5.70 -8.18
N LEU A 4 23.03 5.65 -6.96
CA LEU A 4 22.98 4.46 -6.12
C LEU A 4 21.56 4.22 -5.58
N LEU A 5 20.84 5.28 -5.24
CA LEU A 5 19.46 5.19 -4.75
C LEU A 5 18.51 4.56 -5.77
N LEU A 6 18.69 4.89 -7.07
CA LEU A 6 17.87 4.31 -8.14
C LEU A 6 18.25 2.88 -8.49
N ARG A 7 19.52 2.50 -8.29
CA ARG A 7 20.04 1.18 -8.65
C ARG A 7 19.77 0.12 -7.59
N ALA A 8 19.88 0.48 -6.31
CA ALA A 8 19.66 -0.45 -5.19
C ALA A 8 18.36 -1.30 -5.30
N PRO A 9 17.16 -0.72 -5.54
CA PRO A 9 15.94 -1.52 -5.63
C PRO A 9 15.91 -2.45 -6.86
N GLN A 10 16.68 -2.16 -7.91
CA GLN A 10 16.77 -3.02 -9.09
C GLN A 10 17.66 -4.23 -8.81
N ASP A 11 18.81 -4.00 -8.18
CA ASP A 11 19.73 -5.07 -7.78
C ASP A 11 19.04 -6.04 -6.80
N ASP A 12 18.31 -5.51 -5.80
CA ASP A 12 17.52 -6.32 -4.84
C ASP A 12 16.42 -7.14 -5.53
N ALA A 13 15.69 -6.53 -6.48
CA ALA A 13 14.65 -7.23 -7.23
C ALA A 13 15.23 -8.37 -8.08
N GLU A 14 16.39 -8.16 -8.70
CA GLU A 14 17.05 -9.18 -9.53
C GLU A 14 17.48 -10.39 -8.70
N LEU A 15 18.00 -10.17 -7.49
CA LEU A 15 18.33 -11.25 -6.55
C LEU A 15 17.10 -12.11 -6.23
N ILE A 16 15.96 -11.48 -5.89
CA ILE A 16 14.72 -12.20 -5.58
C ILE A 16 14.19 -12.98 -6.79
N ILE A 17 14.24 -12.39 -7.99
CA ILE A 17 13.71 -13.02 -9.21
C ILE A 17 14.50 -14.28 -9.57
N ARG A 18 15.84 -14.26 -9.40
CA ARG A 18 16.71 -15.39 -9.74
C ARG A 18 16.41 -16.65 -8.90
N ASP A 19 15.98 -16.48 -7.65
CA ASP A 19 15.75 -17.59 -6.71
C ASP A 19 14.29 -18.09 -6.72
N ARG A 20 13.38 -17.43 -7.43
CA ARG A 20 11.94 -17.73 -7.42
C ARG A 20 11.52 -18.60 -8.61
N PHE A 21 10.77 -19.67 -8.33
CA PHE A 21 10.03 -20.44 -9.33
C PHE A 21 8.54 -20.56 -8.95
N PRO A 22 7.59 -20.18 -9.83
CA PRO A 22 7.80 -19.61 -11.16
C PRO A 22 8.43 -18.21 -11.11
N VAL A 23 9.07 -17.81 -12.22
CA VAL A 23 9.75 -16.51 -12.35
C VAL A 23 8.76 -15.38 -12.06
N ALA A 24 9.14 -14.46 -11.17
CA ALA A 24 8.31 -13.32 -10.82
C ALA A 24 8.28 -12.27 -11.95
N ARG A 25 7.10 -11.69 -12.22
CA ARG A 25 6.98 -10.55 -13.13
C ARG A 25 7.43 -9.27 -12.43
N LEU A 26 8.53 -8.68 -12.88
CA LEU A 26 8.97 -7.35 -12.44
C LEU A 26 8.16 -6.26 -13.14
N VAL A 27 7.70 -5.27 -12.36
CA VAL A 27 7.04 -4.06 -12.87
C VAL A 27 7.79 -2.87 -12.31
N VAL A 28 8.42 -2.09 -13.20
CA VAL A 28 9.03 -0.80 -12.88
C VAL A 28 8.06 0.28 -13.30
N CYS A 29 7.74 1.19 -12.38
CA CYS A 29 6.77 2.26 -12.62
C CYS A 29 7.05 3.46 -11.74
N ASP A 30 6.59 4.63 -12.18
CA ASP A 30 6.64 5.88 -11.45
C ASP A 30 5.25 6.30 -10.96
N GLN A 31 5.21 7.30 -10.08
CA GLN A 31 3.97 7.88 -9.58
C GLN A 31 3.09 8.35 -10.75
N HIS A 32 1.78 8.10 -10.66
CA HIS A 32 0.78 8.40 -11.70
C HIS A 32 0.90 7.58 -13.00
N GLY A 33 1.90 6.71 -13.13
CA GLY A 33 2.02 5.78 -14.25
C GLY A 33 0.93 4.71 -14.21
N SER A 34 0.45 4.26 -15.38
CA SER A 34 -0.61 3.24 -15.47
C SER A 34 -0.25 1.91 -14.79
N GLN A 35 1.03 1.59 -14.68
CA GLN A 35 1.54 0.41 -14.00
C GLN A 35 1.58 0.56 -12.47
N ALA A 36 1.56 1.78 -11.92
CA ALA A 36 1.56 2.02 -10.47
C ALA A 36 0.32 1.44 -9.78
N ARG A 37 -0.78 1.24 -10.51
CA ARG A 37 -1.99 0.56 -10.01
C ARG A 37 -1.72 -0.83 -9.44
N PHE A 38 -0.70 -1.54 -9.94
CA PHE A 38 -0.32 -2.85 -9.40
C PHE A 38 0.21 -2.77 -7.97
N LEU A 39 0.79 -1.62 -7.58
CA LEU A 39 1.17 -1.32 -6.21
C LEU A 39 -0.06 -0.86 -5.43
N LEU A 40 -0.82 0.13 -5.93
CA LEU A 40 -1.97 0.72 -5.22
C LEU A 40 -3.01 -0.34 -4.82
N ALA A 41 -3.29 -1.31 -5.68
CA ALA A 41 -4.23 -2.39 -5.40
C ALA A 41 -3.77 -3.39 -4.30
N LYS A 42 -2.51 -3.30 -3.84
CA LYS A 42 -1.96 -4.13 -2.76
C LYS A 42 -1.77 -3.37 -1.44
N LEU A 43 -1.93 -2.05 -1.46
CA LEU A 43 -1.76 -1.23 -0.27
C LEU A 43 -3.00 -1.34 0.62
N ASN A 44 -2.79 -1.18 1.93
CA ASN A 44 -3.89 -1.01 2.87
C ASN A 44 -4.56 0.35 2.63
N PRO A 45 -5.89 0.41 2.39
CA PRO A 45 -6.61 1.66 2.13
C PRO A 45 -6.85 2.49 3.41
N SER A 46 -5.77 2.89 4.09
CA SER A 46 -5.85 3.76 5.27
C SER A 46 -6.35 5.17 4.94
N ALA A 47 -6.02 5.66 3.74
CA ALA A 47 -6.51 6.93 3.18
C ALA A 47 -7.26 6.64 1.88
N THR A 48 -8.57 6.85 1.89
CA THR A 48 -9.47 6.72 0.73
C THR A 48 -10.21 8.01 0.48
N TYR A 49 -10.90 8.08 -0.65
CA TYR A 49 -11.73 9.22 -1.00
C TYR A 49 -12.86 9.49 0.02
N ASN A 50 -13.23 8.51 0.84
CA ASN A 50 -14.28 8.62 1.86
C ASN A 50 -13.79 9.25 3.18
N ASN A 51 -12.50 9.15 3.51
CA ASN A 51 -11.94 9.64 4.78
C ASN A 51 -10.81 10.67 4.61
N ALA A 52 -10.45 11.02 3.36
CA ALA A 52 -9.36 11.95 3.06
C ALA A 52 -9.57 13.35 3.69
N SER A 53 -10.81 13.84 3.71
CA SER A 53 -11.14 15.13 4.32
C SER A 53 -10.98 15.12 5.85
N ASP A 54 -11.40 14.05 6.50
CA ASP A 54 -11.29 13.87 7.96
C ASP A 54 -9.83 13.69 8.39
N MET A 55 -9.05 12.94 7.61
CA MET A 55 -7.59 12.78 7.78
C MET A 55 -6.82 14.10 7.69
N MET A 56 -7.21 15.01 6.78
CA MET A 56 -6.61 16.34 6.65
C MET A 56 -6.93 17.25 7.84
N MET A 57 -8.12 17.12 8.43
CA MET A 57 -8.57 17.98 9.55
C MET A 57 -8.01 17.53 10.90
N ASN A 58 -7.91 16.22 11.14
CA ASN A 58 -7.52 15.66 12.44
C ASN A 58 -6.01 15.41 12.60
N GLY A 59 -5.17 15.84 11.64
CA GLY A 59 -3.71 15.69 11.71
C GLY A 59 -3.20 14.24 11.72
N GLY A 60 -4.10 13.26 11.50
CA GLY A 60 -3.82 11.82 11.55
C GLY A 60 -3.32 11.22 10.24
N GLY A 61 -3.42 11.95 9.13
CA GLY A 61 -2.88 11.55 7.83
C GLY A 61 -1.84 12.56 7.36
N GLY A 62 -0.56 12.19 7.42
CA GLY A 62 0.53 13.02 6.91
C GLY A 62 0.25 13.44 5.47
N GLY A 63 0.37 14.74 5.17
CA GLY A 63 0.06 15.38 3.90
C GLY A 63 0.94 14.94 2.71
N GLY A 64 0.95 13.66 2.40
CA GLY A 64 1.74 13.06 1.32
C GLY A 64 1.42 11.60 0.99
N SER A 65 0.41 10.95 1.60
CA SER A 65 0.00 9.60 1.19
C SER A 65 -0.92 9.65 -0.03
N ASP A 66 -0.63 8.86 -1.07
CA ASP A 66 -1.55 8.66 -2.19
C ASP A 66 -2.93 8.19 -1.68
N VAL A 67 -3.99 8.88 -2.10
CA VAL A 67 -5.38 8.49 -1.79
C VAL A 67 -5.74 7.30 -2.67
N ILE A 68 -6.17 6.19 -2.05
CA ILE A 68 -6.57 4.98 -2.77
C ILE A 68 -8.06 5.07 -3.09
N PHE A 69 -8.39 5.00 -4.38
CA PHE A 69 -9.77 4.99 -4.86
C PHE A 69 -10.34 3.58 -4.78
N THR A 70 -10.79 3.19 -3.58
CA THR A 70 -11.46 1.91 -3.33
C THR A 70 -12.53 2.06 -2.24
N ASP A 71 -13.49 1.14 -2.25
CA ASP A 71 -14.51 0.93 -1.19
C ASP A 71 -14.08 -0.11 -0.15
N ASP A 72 -12.89 -0.71 -0.32
CA ASP A 72 -12.35 -1.67 0.63
C ASP A 72 -12.13 -1.06 2.02
N VAL A 73 -12.32 -1.89 3.05
CA VAL A 73 -12.05 -1.49 4.44
C VAL A 73 -10.56 -1.49 4.73
N SER A 74 -10.10 -0.51 5.52
CA SER A 74 -8.73 -0.49 6.00
C SER A 74 -8.49 -1.60 7.03
N LEU A 75 -7.22 -1.96 7.22
CA LEU A 75 -6.80 -2.91 8.26
C LEU A 75 -7.26 -2.45 9.65
N GLN A 76 -7.26 -1.15 9.94
CA GLN A 76 -7.72 -0.62 11.22
C GLN A 76 -9.19 -0.97 11.46
N VAL A 77 -10.04 -0.68 10.47
CA VAL A 77 -11.47 -1.00 10.53
C VAL A 77 -11.67 -2.51 10.69
N PHE A 78 -10.95 -3.32 9.92
CA PHE A 78 -10.98 -4.77 10.06
C PHE A 78 -10.64 -5.25 11.48
N ILE A 79 -9.55 -4.74 12.07
CA ILE A 79 -9.12 -5.11 13.42
C ILE A 79 -10.16 -4.67 14.47
N ASP A 80 -10.73 -3.47 14.35
CA ASP A 80 -11.77 -2.99 15.28
C ASP A 80 -13.00 -3.90 15.27
N HIS A 81 -13.43 -4.35 14.09
CA HIS A 81 -14.51 -5.31 13.95
C HIS A 81 -14.14 -6.68 14.52
N LEU A 82 -12.95 -7.19 14.19
CA LEU A 82 -12.45 -8.46 14.68
C LEU A 82 -12.39 -8.50 16.22
N GLN A 83 -11.86 -7.44 16.84
CA GLN A 83 -11.75 -7.34 18.30
C GLN A 83 -13.12 -7.38 18.97
N ARG A 84 -14.11 -6.65 18.43
CA ARG A 84 -15.49 -6.68 18.97
C ARG A 84 -16.09 -8.08 18.91
N LEU A 85 -15.95 -8.77 17.78
CA LEU A 85 -16.47 -10.14 17.61
C LEU A 85 -15.76 -11.14 18.52
N ALA A 86 -14.45 -11.02 18.68
CA ALA A 86 -13.66 -11.95 19.49
C ALA A 86 -14.01 -11.92 20.99
N VAL A 87 -14.57 -10.82 21.50
CA VAL A 87 -14.96 -10.67 22.91
C VAL A 87 -16.48 -10.75 23.14
N GLN A 88 -17.26 -11.03 22.09
CA GLN A 88 -18.71 -11.19 22.22
C GLN A 88 -19.03 -12.46 23.03
N PRO A 89 -19.97 -12.38 24.00
CA PRO A 89 -20.44 -13.57 24.70
C PRO A 89 -21.17 -14.50 23.71
N SER A 90 -21.04 -15.81 23.94
CA SER A 90 -21.72 -16.86 23.17
C SER A 90 -23.22 -16.90 23.41
#